data_AF-A0A2G9X113-F1
#
_entry.id   AF-A0A2G9X113-F1
#
_cell.length_a   1.000
_cell.length_b   1.000
_cell.length_c   1.000
_cell.angle_alpha   90.00
_cell.angle_beta   90.00
_cell.angle_gamma   90.00
#
_symmetry.space_group_name_H-M   'P 1'
#
loop_
_entity.id
_entity.type
_entity.pdbx_description
1 polymer ?
#
loop_
_entity_poly.entity_id
_entity_poly.type
_entity_poly.pdbx_seq_one_letter_code
_entity_poly.pdbx_strand_id
1 'polypeptide(L)'
;MTRSTQSSSTRATNDTRSSNVYVRSRSLDTLAQRQRRYKLRVHAASLPKALSDDAEMAAQSPTTPVQRLILQRMRVEPPDNLTAQDQALWHLMITQHRDDEAHGRELDDDAHKLPFDIAMRYLNISDDRRLVDSVKRLARTMISFDVDTDYFKRLGVMPIVLCYVEINRRTGQKYVRFQIPAKLRDILGSYADYSYVELAAWPRFRSKFAGRLYSLLASYRPINVSGGDVTIDVPVDELADVLGSSDGYGQLKRRTLIPAIEGIAEASRRLSITEWSEVRGKGRGAPIAAVRFAVHYDPLLEPEINPGIPERDNCKRELAAIAIHAMHDIDPIHPNYRFPTAPDLGRIARMQAEIYGKKRINLAVMSLLWKFALDEAYCGATLSNAKDPSVEHIYGSALQNLIETRGARVAFAAWSRAEIEQPRLMLAYATRRTWGESQRQSSIEQLKRNEIVDGYKPTPQQIGDAAVLSDDVDWSQLYDDDNADGNPDGYVYNPDDEIECETDHAL
;
A
#
# COMPACT_ATOMS: atom_id res chain seq x y z
N MET A 1 -61.55 -46.93 22.90
CA MET A 1 -62.38 -47.64 21.90
C MET A 1 -61.79 -47.37 20.51
N THR A 2 -61.14 -48.40 19.96
CA THR A 2 -61.04 -48.76 18.53
C THR A 2 -61.14 -47.68 17.45
N ARG A 3 -60.08 -47.54 16.62
CA ARG A 3 -60.05 -48.19 15.29
C ARG A 3 -58.66 -48.12 14.63
N SER A 4 -58.24 -49.29 14.19
CA SER A 4 -57.21 -49.61 13.19
C SER A 4 -57.85 -49.52 11.80
N THR A 5 -57.05 -49.16 10.77
CA THR A 5 -56.84 -49.88 9.48
C THR A 5 -55.99 -48.99 8.53
N GLN A 6 -54.83 -49.47 8.04
CA GLN A 6 -54.55 -49.94 6.65
C GLN A 6 -54.88 -48.94 5.53
N SER A 7 -54.21 -48.85 4.39
CA SER A 7 -52.96 -49.30 3.77
C SER A 7 -52.89 -48.56 2.40
N SER A 8 -51.84 -48.80 1.61
CA SER A 8 -51.79 -48.63 0.13
C SER A 8 -51.11 -47.39 -0.46
N SER A 9 -49.83 -47.58 -0.85
CA SER A 9 -49.34 -47.54 -2.24
C SER A 9 -49.97 -46.56 -3.24
N THR A 10 -49.20 -45.55 -3.67
CA THR A 10 -49.09 -45.20 -5.10
C THR A 10 -47.70 -44.62 -5.44
N ARG A 11 -47.13 -45.16 -6.51
CA ARG A 11 -45.87 -44.85 -7.18
C ARG A 11 -46.02 -43.56 -7.99
N ALA A 12 -45.09 -42.60 -7.89
CA ALA A 12 -44.89 -41.58 -8.92
C ALA A 12 -43.42 -41.16 -8.95
N THR A 13 -42.79 -41.54 -10.06
CA THR A 13 -41.48 -41.10 -10.56
C THR A 13 -41.49 -39.59 -10.76
N ASN A 14 -40.70 -38.85 -9.99
CA ASN A 14 -40.33 -37.48 -10.33
C ASN A 14 -38.83 -37.41 -10.58
N ASP A 15 -38.53 -37.54 -11.86
CA ASP A 15 -37.30 -37.21 -12.54
C ASP A 15 -37.00 -35.72 -12.30
N THR A 16 -36.19 -35.44 -11.28
CA THR A 16 -35.73 -34.08 -10.98
C THR A 16 -34.28 -34.00 -11.43
N ARG A 17 -34.08 -33.62 -12.70
CA ARG A 17 -32.81 -33.07 -13.18
C ARG A 17 -32.45 -31.88 -12.28
N SER A 18 -31.65 -32.14 -11.25
CA SER A 18 -30.89 -31.10 -10.55
C SER A 18 -29.82 -30.61 -11.52
N SER A 19 -30.18 -29.57 -12.29
CA SER A 19 -29.22 -28.61 -12.81
C SER A 19 -28.59 -27.89 -11.61
N ASN A 20 -27.60 -28.53 -10.99
CA ASN A 20 -26.65 -27.86 -10.12
C ASN A 20 -25.79 -26.96 -11.01
N VAL A 21 -26.29 -25.74 -11.19
CA VAL A 21 -25.50 -24.60 -11.62
C VAL A 21 -24.42 -24.42 -10.56
N TYR A 22 -23.23 -24.96 -10.83
CA TYR A 22 -22.00 -24.58 -10.15
C TYR A 22 -21.73 -23.11 -10.47
N VAL A 23 -22.35 -22.21 -9.69
CA VAL A 23 -21.89 -20.82 -9.62
C VAL A 23 -20.52 -20.90 -8.97
N ARG A 24 -19.49 -20.83 -9.83
CA ARG A 24 -18.09 -20.65 -9.45
C ARG A 24 -18.01 -19.70 -8.27
N SER A 25 -17.41 -20.16 -7.17
CA SER A 25 -16.94 -19.39 -6.02
C SER A 25 -15.84 -18.36 -6.37
N ARG A 26 -15.72 -17.96 -7.63
CA ARG A 26 -15.03 -16.74 -8.04
C ARG A 26 -16.01 -15.58 -7.91
N SER A 27 -16.01 -14.85 -6.80
CA SER A 27 -16.14 -13.38 -6.87
C SER A 27 -16.10 -12.65 -5.53
N LEU A 28 -16.28 -13.27 -4.35
CA LEU A 28 -16.40 -12.46 -3.13
C LEU A 28 -15.05 -11.94 -2.60
N ASP A 29 -14.00 -12.77 -2.55
CA ASP A 29 -12.69 -12.31 -2.06
C ASP A 29 -11.98 -11.38 -3.05
N THR A 30 -12.13 -11.63 -4.35
CA THR A 30 -11.57 -10.79 -5.41
C THR A 30 -12.30 -9.44 -5.54
N LEU A 31 -13.62 -9.39 -5.30
CA LEU A 31 -14.36 -8.12 -5.20
C LEU A 31 -14.04 -7.37 -3.91
N ALA A 32 -13.93 -8.07 -2.78
CA ALA A 32 -13.54 -7.47 -1.50
C ALA A 32 -12.12 -6.86 -1.56
N GLN A 33 -11.18 -7.52 -2.26
CA GLN A 33 -9.84 -7.01 -2.48
C GLN A 33 -9.77 -5.90 -3.54
N ARG A 34 -10.55 -5.98 -4.63
CA ARG A 34 -10.73 -4.87 -5.57
C ARG A 34 -11.21 -3.63 -4.82
N GLN A 35 -12.23 -3.77 -3.97
CA GLN A 35 -12.74 -2.69 -3.13
C GLN A 35 -11.67 -2.15 -2.17
N ARG A 36 -10.83 -2.99 -1.55
CA ARG A 36 -9.77 -2.53 -0.64
C ARG A 36 -8.73 -1.63 -1.32
N ARG A 37 -8.41 -1.84 -2.60
CA ARG A 37 -7.45 -1.00 -3.34
C ARG A 37 -8.04 0.31 -3.86
N TYR A 38 -9.32 0.32 -4.22
CA TYR A 38 -10.04 1.57 -4.48
C TYR A 38 -10.14 2.42 -3.20
N LYS A 39 -10.23 1.78 -2.03
CA LYS A 39 -10.23 2.40 -0.69
C LYS A 39 -8.84 2.78 -0.14
N LEU A 40 -7.81 2.92 -0.97
CA LEU A 40 -6.48 3.36 -0.52
C LEU A 40 -5.94 4.51 -1.36
N ARG A 41 -6.85 5.29 -1.95
CA ARG A 41 -6.52 6.48 -2.72
C ARG A 41 -6.84 7.72 -1.93
N VAL A 42 -6.20 8.81 -2.33
CA VAL A 42 -6.70 10.14 -1.99
C VAL A 42 -8.09 10.26 -2.62
N HIS A 43 -9.11 10.50 -1.79
CA HIS A 43 -10.48 10.67 -2.26
C HIS A 43 -10.65 12.09 -2.76
N ALA A 44 -10.28 12.33 -4.01
CA ALA A 44 -10.49 13.58 -4.73
C ALA A 44 -10.73 13.26 -6.20
N ALA A 45 -11.63 13.99 -6.86
CA ALA A 45 -11.80 13.88 -8.31
C ALA A 45 -10.55 14.40 -9.04
N SER A 46 -9.94 15.46 -8.49
CA SER A 46 -8.63 15.96 -8.91
C SER A 46 -7.94 16.62 -7.72
N LEU A 47 -6.91 15.97 -7.18
CA LEU A 47 -6.17 16.49 -6.04
C LEU A 47 -5.57 17.88 -6.32
N PRO A 48 -4.90 18.15 -7.45
CA PRO A 48 -4.37 19.49 -7.72
C PRO A 48 -5.46 20.57 -7.75
N LYS A 49 -6.65 20.29 -8.30
CA LYS A 49 -7.78 21.23 -8.29
C LYS A 49 -8.30 21.46 -6.88
N ALA A 50 -8.54 20.38 -6.13
CA ALA A 50 -9.01 20.45 -4.76
C ALA A 50 -8.06 21.23 -3.85
N LEU A 51 -6.74 21.11 -4.05
CA LEU A 51 -5.74 21.85 -3.27
C LEU A 51 -5.55 23.31 -3.72
N SER A 52 -5.99 23.66 -4.93
CA SER A 52 -5.75 24.98 -5.54
C SER A 52 -6.91 25.96 -5.41
N ASP A 53 -8.11 25.46 -5.07
CA ASP A 53 -9.36 26.23 -4.96
C ASP A 53 -10.13 25.80 -3.70
N ASP A 54 -10.45 26.77 -2.85
CA ASP A 54 -11.18 26.57 -1.59
C ASP A 54 -12.60 26.02 -1.81
N ALA A 55 -13.25 26.40 -2.91
CA ALA A 55 -14.57 25.90 -3.25
C ALA A 55 -14.52 24.40 -3.60
N GLU A 56 -13.52 24.00 -4.41
CA GLU A 56 -13.26 22.60 -4.76
C GLU A 56 -12.82 21.78 -3.53
N MET A 57 -11.96 22.34 -2.67
CA MET A 57 -11.60 21.73 -1.39
C MET A 57 -12.83 21.43 -0.53
N ALA A 58 -13.74 22.41 -0.43
CA ALA A 58 -14.96 22.28 0.35
C ALA A 58 -15.94 21.28 -0.26
N ALA A 59 -16.10 21.29 -1.58
CA ALA A 59 -17.01 20.40 -2.32
C ALA A 59 -16.54 18.94 -2.28
N GLN A 60 -15.26 18.70 -2.57
CA GLN A 60 -14.71 17.34 -2.61
C GLN A 60 -14.40 16.80 -1.20
N SER A 61 -14.10 17.68 -0.24
CA SER A 61 -13.68 17.33 1.13
C SER A 61 -12.65 16.20 1.13
N PRO A 62 -11.49 16.41 0.47
CA PRO A 62 -10.60 15.33 0.10
C PRO A 62 -10.02 14.65 1.34
N THR A 63 -9.92 13.33 1.30
CA THR A 63 -9.34 12.53 2.38
C THR A 63 -8.13 11.74 1.89
N THR A 64 -7.18 11.51 2.78
CA THR A 64 -6.00 10.68 2.49
C THR A 64 -5.92 9.51 3.46
N PRO A 65 -5.58 8.29 3.01
CA PRO A 65 -5.36 7.16 3.91
C PRO A 65 -4.01 7.30 4.61
N VAL A 66 -4.03 7.25 5.93
CA VAL A 66 -2.84 7.24 6.79
C VAL A 66 -2.85 5.97 7.62
N GLN A 67 -1.70 5.30 7.74
CA GLN A 67 -1.57 4.08 8.53
C GLN A 67 -1.90 4.39 9.99
N ARG A 68 -2.80 3.61 10.62
CA ARG A 68 -3.22 3.85 12.02
C ARG A 68 -2.06 3.82 12.98
N LEU A 69 -1.11 2.92 12.71
CA LEU A 69 0.10 2.79 13.49
C LEU A 69 0.87 4.12 13.56
N ILE A 70 0.89 4.90 12.48
CA ILE A 70 1.53 6.23 12.49
C ILE A 70 0.72 7.20 13.34
N LEU A 71 -0.60 7.20 13.19
CA LEU A 71 -1.49 8.08 13.98
C LEU A 71 -1.41 7.77 15.48
N GLN A 72 -1.22 6.50 15.85
CA GLN A 72 -1.25 6.02 17.23
C GLN A 72 0.12 5.98 17.90
N ARG A 73 1.19 5.63 17.18
CA ARG A 73 2.50 5.28 17.77
C ARG A 73 3.64 6.21 17.34
N MET A 74 3.47 7.03 16.31
CA MET A 74 4.48 8.03 15.97
C MET A 74 4.45 9.15 17.03
N ARG A 75 5.61 9.49 17.56
CA ARG A 75 5.79 10.60 18.51
C ARG A 75 6.84 11.56 18.00
N VAL A 76 6.64 12.84 18.29
CA VAL A 76 7.61 13.89 17.94
C VAL A 76 8.59 14.01 19.10
N GLU A 77 9.88 13.85 18.83
CA GLU A 77 10.91 13.96 19.86
C GLU A 77 11.10 15.43 20.28
N PRO A 78 11.34 15.70 21.59
CA PRO A 78 11.68 17.04 22.05
C PRO A 78 12.98 17.59 21.42
N PRO A 79 13.07 18.92 21.16
CA PRO A 79 12.03 19.92 21.37
C PRO A 79 10.97 19.90 20.26
N ASP A 80 9.70 19.80 20.67
CA ASP A 80 8.57 19.80 19.76
C ASP A 80 8.17 21.23 19.34
N ASN A 81 8.81 21.68 18.27
CA ASN A 81 8.61 23.01 17.67
C ASN A 81 7.61 23.01 16.49
N LEU A 82 6.90 21.91 16.26
CA LEU A 82 5.92 21.85 15.16
C LEU A 82 4.72 22.73 15.45
N THR A 83 4.33 23.54 14.47
CA THR A 83 3.08 24.31 14.45
C THR A 83 1.96 23.50 13.78
N ALA A 84 0.72 23.98 13.86
CA ALA A 84 -0.40 23.37 13.13
C ALA A 84 -0.19 23.40 11.60
N GLN A 85 0.39 24.48 11.07
CA GLN A 85 0.73 24.60 9.65
C GLN A 85 1.80 23.59 9.23
N ASP A 86 2.78 23.31 10.09
CA ASP A 86 3.81 22.31 9.79
C ASP A 86 3.19 20.90 9.72
N GLN A 87 2.25 20.58 10.61
CA GLN A 87 1.51 19.32 10.56
C GLN A 87 0.65 19.24 9.29
N ALA A 88 -0.03 20.31 8.91
CA ALA A 88 -0.79 20.37 7.66
C ALA A 88 0.10 20.13 6.43
N LEU A 89 1.29 20.78 6.39
CA LEU A 89 2.26 20.58 5.32
C LEU A 89 2.76 19.13 5.27
N TRP A 90 3.01 18.50 6.42
CA TRP A 90 3.38 17.09 6.50
C TRP A 90 2.29 16.18 5.93
N HIS A 91 1.03 16.39 6.29
CA HIS A 91 -0.09 15.62 5.74
C HIS A 91 -0.28 15.85 4.23
N LEU A 92 -0.03 17.06 3.75
CA LEU A 92 0.00 17.35 2.31
C LEU A 92 1.14 16.60 1.62
N MET A 93 2.34 16.54 2.21
CA MET A 93 3.47 15.77 1.67
C MET A 93 3.17 14.26 1.62
N ILE A 94 2.59 13.69 2.68
CA ILE A 94 2.13 12.28 2.65
C ILE A 94 1.13 12.07 1.51
N THR A 95 0.18 12.99 1.34
CA THR A 95 -0.83 12.89 0.29
C THR A 95 -0.22 12.95 -1.10
N GLN A 96 0.69 13.90 -1.34
CA GLN A 96 1.42 14.00 -2.61
C GLN A 96 2.25 12.75 -2.87
N HIS A 97 2.93 12.22 -1.85
CA HIS A 97 3.66 10.96 -1.95
C HIS A 97 2.75 9.82 -2.39
N ARG A 98 1.59 9.64 -1.74
CA ARG A 98 0.62 8.61 -2.13
C ARG A 98 0.08 8.79 -3.54
N ASP A 99 -0.24 10.02 -3.90
CA ASP A 99 -0.73 10.33 -5.24
C ASP A 99 0.34 10.00 -6.29
N ASP A 100 1.60 10.33 -6.02
CA ASP A 100 2.72 9.96 -6.89
C ASP A 100 2.96 8.46 -6.95
N GLU A 101 2.91 7.72 -5.82
CA GLU A 101 3.00 6.25 -5.82
C GLU A 101 1.87 5.63 -6.67
N ALA A 102 0.63 6.11 -6.50
CA ALA A 102 -0.55 5.60 -7.21
C ALA A 102 -0.54 5.88 -8.73
N HIS A 103 0.20 6.91 -9.15
CA HIS A 103 0.40 7.28 -10.56
C HIS A 103 1.80 6.93 -11.07
N GLY A 104 2.64 6.32 -10.22
CA GLY A 104 4.01 5.97 -10.53
C GLY A 104 4.94 7.17 -10.81
N ARG A 105 4.63 8.38 -10.34
CA ARG A 105 5.39 9.62 -10.63
C ARG A 105 6.53 9.89 -9.64
N GLU A 106 6.99 8.86 -8.94
CA GLU A 106 8.19 8.95 -8.11
C GLU A 106 9.40 9.37 -8.96
N LEU A 107 10.23 10.27 -8.44
CA LEU A 107 11.49 10.65 -9.07
C LEU A 107 12.58 9.64 -8.71
N ASP A 108 13.74 9.78 -9.36
CA ASP A 108 14.97 9.12 -8.94
C ASP A 108 15.22 9.31 -7.43
N ASP A 109 15.72 8.25 -6.79
CA ASP A 109 15.98 8.15 -5.35
C ASP A 109 14.74 8.26 -4.44
N ASP A 110 13.55 7.93 -4.96
CA ASP A 110 12.27 8.00 -4.23
C ASP A 110 11.94 9.42 -3.70
N ALA A 111 12.39 10.43 -4.42
CA ALA A 111 12.07 11.82 -4.11
C ALA A 111 10.74 12.24 -4.76
N HIS A 112 10.10 13.22 -4.15
CA HIS A 112 8.81 13.78 -4.58
C HIS A 112 8.92 15.30 -4.70
N LYS A 113 8.06 15.87 -5.54
CA LYS A 113 7.96 17.32 -5.74
C LYS A 113 6.55 17.79 -5.45
N LEU A 114 6.43 18.68 -4.47
CA LEU A 114 5.20 19.42 -4.20
C LEU A 114 5.37 20.84 -4.77
N PRO A 115 4.53 21.27 -5.74
CA PRO A 115 4.57 22.65 -6.24
C PRO A 115 4.41 23.65 -5.10
N PHE A 116 5.30 24.64 -5.04
CA PHE A 116 5.37 25.58 -3.91
C PHE A 116 4.11 26.44 -3.81
N ASP A 117 3.52 26.82 -4.94
CA ASP A 117 2.29 27.60 -5.03
C ASP A 117 1.06 26.83 -4.54
N ILE A 118 1.00 25.52 -4.77
CA ILE A 118 -0.05 24.65 -4.24
C ILE A 118 0.07 24.57 -2.71
N ALA A 119 1.28 24.38 -2.19
CA ALA A 119 1.51 24.34 -0.74
C ALA A 119 1.14 25.68 -0.06
N MET A 120 1.50 26.81 -0.66
CA MET A 120 1.14 28.14 -0.17
C MET A 120 -0.38 28.33 -0.11
N ARG A 121 -1.10 27.96 -1.18
CA ARG A 121 -2.57 28.04 -1.23
C ARG A 121 -3.23 27.14 -0.20
N TYR A 122 -2.83 25.87 -0.16
CA TYR A 122 -3.36 24.90 0.79
C TYR A 122 -3.23 25.35 2.25
N LEU A 123 -2.07 25.90 2.62
CA LEU A 123 -1.81 26.38 3.98
C LEU A 123 -2.37 27.78 4.26
N ASN A 124 -2.96 28.43 3.23
CA ASN A 124 -3.39 29.83 3.25
C ASN A 124 -2.28 30.78 3.74
N ILE A 125 -1.09 30.65 3.16
CA ILE A 125 0.09 31.47 3.46
C ILE A 125 0.37 32.41 2.28
N SER A 126 0.58 33.70 2.57
CA SER A 126 0.93 34.71 1.56
C SER A 126 2.43 35.02 1.47
N ASP A 127 3.22 34.69 2.50
CA ASP A 127 4.67 34.93 2.55
C ASP A 127 5.47 33.63 2.38
N ASP A 128 6.24 33.56 1.29
CA ASP A 128 7.16 32.46 0.98
C ASP A 128 8.05 32.07 2.16
N ARG A 129 8.50 33.05 2.96
CA ARG A 129 9.41 32.81 4.10
C ARG A 129 8.77 31.89 5.13
N ARG A 130 7.46 32.01 5.35
CA ARG A 130 6.73 31.16 6.30
C ARG A 130 6.72 29.70 5.86
N LEU A 131 6.47 29.43 4.58
CA LEU A 131 6.55 28.07 4.04
C LEU A 131 7.99 27.53 4.09
N VAL A 132 8.99 28.34 3.74
CA VAL A 132 10.40 27.95 3.87
C VAL A 132 10.75 27.60 5.32
N ASP A 133 10.26 28.36 6.29
CA ASP A 133 10.48 28.09 7.71
C ASP A 133 9.76 26.82 8.18
N SER A 134 8.56 26.54 7.67
CA SER A 134 7.85 25.27 7.88
C SER A 134 8.64 24.08 7.34
N VAL A 135 9.18 24.19 6.11
CA VAL A 135 10.04 23.16 5.52
C VAL A 135 11.29 22.94 6.37
N LYS A 136 11.96 24.01 6.84
CA LYS A 136 13.12 23.89 7.73
C LYS A 136 12.78 23.25 9.08
N ARG A 137 11.62 23.57 9.67
CA ARG A 137 11.17 22.95 10.92
C ARG A 137 10.93 21.46 10.72
N LEU A 138 10.17 21.07 9.70
CA LEU A 138 9.93 19.66 9.36
C LEU A 138 11.22 18.89 9.11
N ALA A 139 12.16 19.45 8.34
CA ALA A 139 13.45 18.81 8.05
C ALA A 139 14.31 18.54 9.30
N ARG A 140 14.09 19.30 10.39
CA ARG A 140 14.80 19.15 11.67
C ARG A 140 14.03 18.32 12.69
N THR A 141 12.77 18.02 12.42
CA THR A 141 11.92 17.27 13.35
C THR A 141 12.30 15.80 13.34
N MET A 142 12.65 15.30 14.51
CA MET A 142 12.87 13.88 14.75
C MET A 142 11.59 13.26 15.30
N ILE A 143 11.31 12.04 14.87
CA ILE A 143 10.21 11.22 15.38
C ILE A 143 10.77 9.96 15.98
N SER A 144 10.12 9.48 17.04
CA SER A 144 10.23 8.10 17.47
C SER A 144 9.02 7.30 17.02
N PHE A 145 9.25 6.02 16.79
CA PHE A 145 8.19 5.07 16.51
C PHE A 145 8.48 3.79 17.30
N ASP A 146 7.41 3.25 17.89
CA ASP A 146 7.38 1.90 18.44
C ASP A 146 6.42 1.08 17.59
N VAL A 147 7.00 0.32 16.67
CA VAL A 147 6.25 -0.55 15.76
C VAL A 147 6.53 -1.98 16.15
N ASP A 148 5.53 -2.57 16.80
CA ASP A 148 5.50 -3.99 17.11
C ASP A 148 4.68 -4.71 16.03
N THR A 149 5.32 -5.61 15.31
CA THR A 149 4.66 -6.50 14.33
C THR A 149 4.91 -7.93 14.77
N ASP A 150 4.10 -8.89 14.29
CA ASP A 150 4.20 -10.31 14.66
C ASP A 150 5.62 -10.91 14.50
N TYR A 151 6.46 -10.29 13.68
CA TYR A 151 7.80 -10.77 13.36
C TYR A 151 8.94 -9.90 13.91
N PHE A 152 8.70 -8.60 14.08
CA PHE A 152 9.74 -7.66 14.46
C PHE A 152 9.18 -6.52 15.30
N LYS A 153 9.88 -6.23 16.41
CA LYS A 153 9.77 -4.97 17.12
C LYS A 153 10.81 -3.99 16.58
N ARG A 154 10.35 -2.87 16.03
CA ARG A 154 11.20 -1.79 15.52
C ARG A 154 11.05 -0.57 16.43
N LEU A 155 12.14 -0.24 17.12
CA LEU A 155 12.29 0.97 17.91
C LEU A 155 13.35 1.85 17.25
N GLY A 156 13.09 3.14 17.12
CA GLY A 156 14.11 4.05 16.60
C GLY A 156 13.67 5.49 16.58
N VAL A 157 14.67 6.36 16.41
CA VAL A 157 14.50 7.79 16.18
C VAL A 157 15.02 8.12 14.78
N MET A 158 14.25 8.85 14.00
CA MET A 158 14.62 9.26 12.63
C MET A 158 14.02 10.62 12.28
N PRO A 159 14.53 11.34 11.27
CA PRO A 159 13.85 12.53 10.76
C PRO A 159 12.45 12.15 10.26
N ILE A 160 11.46 13.01 10.44
CA ILE A 160 10.10 12.77 9.91
C ILE A 160 10.09 12.78 8.38
N VAL A 161 10.88 13.68 7.78
CA VAL A 161 11.00 13.85 6.33
C VAL A 161 12.35 14.49 6.00
N LEU A 162 12.93 14.09 4.87
CA LEU A 162 14.07 14.79 4.28
C LEU A 162 13.52 15.78 3.25
N CYS A 163 13.59 17.09 3.49
CA CYS A 163 12.99 18.06 2.58
C CYS A 163 13.78 19.37 2.45
N TYR A 164 13.64 20.03 1.30
CA TYR A 164 14.21 21.33 0.98
C TYR A 164 13.42 22.04 -0.12
N VAL A 165 13.67 23.33 -0.31
CA VAL A 165 13.07 24.11 -1.41
C VAL A 165 14.01 24.09 -2.61
N GLU A 166 13.51 23.60 -3.74
CA GLU A 166 14.19 23.56 -5.04
C GLU A 166 13.65 24.71 -5.91
N ILE A 167 14.53 25.49 -6.52
CA ILE A 167 14.16 26.58 -7.44
C ILE A 167 14.77 26.29 -8.81
N ASN A 168 13.93 26.10 -9.81
CA ASN A 168 14.37 26.00 -11.19
C ASN A 168 14.75 27.40 -11.69
N ARG A 169 16.05 27.67 -11.84
CA ARG A 169 16.55 28.99 -12.26
C ARG A 169 16.14 29.40 -13.67
N ARG A 170 15.79 28.45 -14.55
CA ARG A 170 15.38 28.74 -15.93
C ARG A 170 13.92 29.14 -16.01
N THR A 171 13.04 28.44 -15.30
CA THR A 171 11.59 28.67 -15.34
C THR A 171 11.10 29.55 -14.19
N GLY A 172 11.92 29.77 -13.16
CA GLY A 172 11.53 30.44 -11.92
C GLY A 172 10.62 29.60 -11.01
N GLN A 173 10.25 28.38 -11.43
CA GLN A 173 9.35 27.52 -10.67
C GLN A 173 10.00 27.03 -9.38
N LYS A 174 9.24 27.06 -8.29
CA LYS A 174 9.66 26.61 -6.96
C LYS A 174 8.92 25.33 -6.60
N TYR A 175 9.63 24.40 -5.98
CA TYR A 175 9.09 23.15 -5.47
C TYR A 175 9.58 22.92 -4.06
N VAL A 176 8.74 22.31 -3.23
CA VAL A 176 9.21 21.62 -2.03
C VAL A 176 9.58 20.21 -2.47
N ARG A 177 10.89 19.92 -2.50
CA ARG A 177 11.39 18.57 -2.75
C ARG A 177 11.48 17.84 -1.43
N PHE A 178 10.95 16.63 -1.38
CA PHE A 178 10.94 15.84 -0.16
C PHE A 178 11.10 14.34 -0.43
N GLN A 179 11.58 13.62 0.57
CA GLN A 179 11.75 12.18 0.58
C GLN A 179 11.34 11.68 1.95
N ILE A 180 10.46 10.69 1.97
CA ILE A 180 10.08 9.99 3.20
C ILE A 180 11.16 8.94 3.49
N PRO A 181 11.75 8.91 4.70
CA PRO A 181 12.73 7.89 5.06
C PRO A 181 12.21 6.48 4.79
N ALA A 182 13.07 5.61 4.24
CA ALA A 182 12.66 4.28 3.77
C ALA A 182 11.87 3.48 4.82
N LYS A 183 12.31 3.50 6.09
CA LYS A 183 11.61 2.80 7.19
C LYS A 183 10.21 3.36 7.48
N LEU A 184 10.03 4.68 7.41
CA LEU A 184 8.71 5.29 7.55
C LEU A 184 7.83 5.01 6.32
N ARG A 185 8.45 4.93 5.15
CA ARG A 185 7.78 4.53 3.91
C ARG A 185 7.29 3.08 3.97
N ASP A 186 8.06 2.16 4.53
CA ASP A 186 7.62 0.77 4.74
C ASP A 186 6.35 0.74 5.62
N ILE A 187 6.32 1.56 6.67
CA ILE A 187 5.16 1.67 7.58
C ILE A 187 3.97 2.29 6.86
N LEU A 188 4.18 3.36 6.09
CA LEU A 188 3.14 3.97 5.26
C LEU A 188 2.65 2.96 4.22
N GLY A 189 3.53 2.25 3.53
CA GLY A 189 3.21 1.30 2.45
C GLY A 189 2.36 0.11 2.89
N SER A 190 2.27 -0.18 4.20
CA SER A 190 1.42 -1.26 4.71
C SER A 190 -0.06 -1.03 4.35
N TYR A 191 -0.69 -2.03 3.74
CA TYR A 191 -2.06 -1.93 3.22
C TYR A 191 -3.13 -2.44 4.19
N ALA A 192 -2.74 -3.01 5.33
CA ALA A 192 -3.66 -3.76 6.17
C ALA A 192 -4.50 -2.89 7.12
N ASP A 193 -4.00 -1.72 7.54
CA ASP A 193 -4.62 -0.98 8.65
C ASP A 193 -4.48 0.55 8.57
N TYR A 194 -5.42 1.19 7.89
CA TYR A 194 -5.42 2.64 7.66
C TYR A 194 -6.64 3.32 8.27
N SER A 195 -6.54 4.63 8.40
CA SER A 195 -7.67 5.52 8.62
C SER A 195 -7.60 6.69 7.66
N TYR A 196 -8.78 7.19 7.27
CA TYR A 196 -8.90 8.36 6.42
C TYR A 196 -8.90 9.62 7.26
N VAL A 197 -8.00 10.53 6.92
CA VAL A 197 -7.96 11.88 7.50
C VAL A 197 -8.42 12.91 6.48
N GLU A 198 -9.21 13.89 6.92
CA GLU A 198 -9.72 14.99 6.11
C GLU A 198 -8.62 16.02 5.87
N LEU A 199 -8.23 16.22 4.61
CA LEU A 199 -7.18 17.16 4.24
C LEU A 199 -7.58 18.61 4.44
N ALA A 200 -8.87 18.93 4.29
CA ALA A 200 -9.38 20.29 4.44
C ALA A 200 -9.37 20.80 5.89
N ALA A 201 -9.38 19.90 6.88
CA ALA A 201 -9.37 20.26 8.30
C ALA A 201 -7.99 20.76 8.75
N TRP A 202 -6.92 20.14 8.26
CA TRP A 202 -5.54 20.39 8.67
C TRP A 202 -5.09 21.86 8.61
N PRO A 203 -5.24 22.59 7.49
CA PRO A 203 -4.81 23.99 7.42
C PRO A 203 -5.68 24.93 8.27
N ARG A 204 -6.87 24.49 8.70
CA ARG A 204 -7.80 25.26 9.54
C ARG A 204 -7.51 25.11 11.03
N PHE A 205 -6.73 24.11 11.45
CA PHE A 205 -6.36 23.96 12.85
C PHE A 205 -5.52 25.14 13.32
N ARG A 206 -5.99 25.84 14.36
CA ARG A 206 -5.25 26.95 14.99
C ARG A 206 -4.22 26.49 16.01
N SER A 207 -4.39 25.27 16.52
CA SER A 207 -3.54 24.67 17.55
C SER A 207 -2.90 23.38 17.05
N LYS A 208 -1.61 23.19 17.34
CA LYS A 208 -0.90 21.94 17.05
C LYS A 208 -1.49 20.73 17.78
N PHE A 209 -2.22 20.97 18.86
CA PHE A 209 -2.89 19.94 19.65
C PHE A 209 -4.16 19.41 18.96
N ALA A 210 -4.84 20.25 18.17
CA ALA A 210 -6.04 19.85 17.43
C ALA A 210 -5.70 18.77 16.39
N GLY A 211 -4.65 18.95 15.59
CA GLY A 211 -4.20 17.96 14.61
C GLY A 211 -3.76 16.62 15.24
N ARG A 212 -3.14 16.66 16.42
CA ARG A 212 -2.75 15.47 17.18
C ARG A 212 -3.94 14.70 17.72
N LEU A 213 -4.85 15.39 18.41
CA LEU A 213 -6.08 14.76 18.91
C LEU A 213 -6.94 14.24 17.75
N TYR A 214 -7.04 15.00 16.66
CA TYR A 214 -7.74 14.59 15.45
C TYR A 214 -7.16 13.29 14.88
N SER A 215 -5.83 13.20 14.76
CA SER A 215 -5.14 12.01 14.28
C SER A 215 -5.42 10.79 15.16
N LEU A 216 -5.33 10.97 16.47
CA LEU A 216 -5.62 9.91 17.43
C LEU A 216 -7.06 9.41 17.27
N LEU A 217 -8.05 10.32 17.31
CA LEU A 217 -9.46 9.96 17.17
C LEU A 217 -9.74 9.32 15.81
N ALA A 218 -9.21 9.87 14.71
CA ALA A 218 -9.34 9.30 13.39
C ALA A 218 -8.82 7.85 13.35
N SER A 219 -7.77 7.51 14.08
CA SER A 219 -7.25 6.13 14.15
C SER A 219 -8.24 5.11 14.73
N TYR A 220 -9.19 5.53 15.55
CA TYR A 220 -10.21 4.65 16.15
C TYR A 220 -11.44 4.44 15.26
N ARG A 221 -11.53 5.10 14.09
CA ARG A 221 -12.61 4.86 13.12
C ARG A 221 -12.68 3.36 12.79
N PRO A 222 -13.82 2.67 12.86
CA PRO A 222 -13.89 1.25 12.52
C PRO A 222 -13.54 0.96 11.05
N ILE A 223 -12.73 -0.08 10.80
CA ILE A 223 -12.48 -0.58 9.43
C ILE A 223 -13.81 -1.18 8.94
N ASN A 224 -14.35 -0.69 7.83
CA ASN A 224 -15.60 -1.14 7.18
C ASN A 224 -16.92 -0.53 7.65
N VAL A 225 -16.91 0.51 8.50
CA VAL A 225 -18.14 1.25 8.80
C VAL A 225 -18.11 2.57 8.04
N SER A 226 -19.11 2.78 7.18
CA SER A 226 -19.19 3.98 6.34
C SER A 226 -19.14 5.23 7.21
N GLY A 227 -19.91 5.28 8.31
CA GLY A 227 -19.88 6.33 9.31
C GLY A 227 -20.67 5.91 10.57
N GLY A 228 -20.70 6.76 11.58
CA GLY A 228 -21.48 6.51 12.80
C GLY A 228 -20.80 6.97 14.07
N ASP A 229 -21.47 6.71 15.19
CA ASP A 229 -21.05 7.11 16.53
C ASP A 229 -20.18 6.04 17.19
N VAL A 230 -19.05 6.46 17.76
CA VAL A 230 -18.13 5.59 18.48
C VAL A 230 -17.76 6.25 19.80
N THR A 231 -17.78 5.47 20.88
CA THR A 231 -17.27 5.89 22.18
C THR A 231 -15.85 5.38 22.36
N ILE A 232 -14.92 6.26 22.70
CA ILE A 232 -13.49 5.97 22.82
C ILE A 232 -13.02 6.42 24.19
N ASP A 233 -12.46 5.51 24.98
CA ASP A 233 -11.83 5.81 26.26
C ASP A 233 -10.30 5.88 26.05
N VAL A 234 -9.72 7.08 26.21
CA VAL A 234 -8.27 7.29 26.07
C VAL A 234 -7.66 7.53 27.45
N PRO A 235 -6.70 6.69 27.88
CA PRO A 235 -5.96 6.91 29.13
C PRO A 235 -5.32 8.30 29.19
N VAL A 236 -5.28 8.92 30.38
CA VAL A 236 -4.72 10.28 30.53
C VAL A 236 -3.24 10.33 30.14
N ASP A 237 -2.46 9.30 30.46
CA ASP A 237 -1.03 9.23 30.13
C ASP A 237 -0.82 9.15 28.62
N GLU A 238 -1.59 8.30 27.93
CA GLU A 238 -1.56 8.21 26.46
C GLU A 238 -1.97 9.54 25.81
N LEU A 239 -3.01 10.20 26.34
CA LEU A 239 -3.45 11.49 25.84
C LEU A 239 -2.39 12.58 26.05
N ALA A 240 -1.72 12.59 27.19
CA ALA A 240 -0.62 13.51 27.49
C ALA A 240 0.55 13.30 26.53
N ASP A 241 0.93 12.04 26.29
CA ASP A 241 1.99 11.64 25.35
C ASP A 241 1.67 12.07 23.91
N VAL A 242 0.45 11.76 23.44
CA VAL A 242 -0.01 12.12 22.09
C VAL A 242 -0.02 13.64 21.91
N LEU A 243 -0.50 14.38 22.90
CA LEU A 243 -0.54 15.84 22.84
C LEU A 243 0.84 16.48 23.04
N GLY A 244 1.84 15.72 23.50
CA GLY A 244 3.19 16.21 23.79
C GLY A 244 3.21 17.15 24.99
N SER A 245 2.49 16.79 26.05
CA SER A 245 2.35 17.56 27.29
C SER A 245 2.83 16.73 28.47
N SER A 246 3.77 17.26 29.25
CA SER A 246 4.20 16.68 30.52
C SER A 246 3.42 17.22 31.73
N ASP A 247 2.44 18.08 31.50
CA ASP A 247 1.68 18.74 32.55
C ASP A 247 0.67 17.79 33.22
N GLY A 248 0.37 18.03 34.51
CA GLY A 248 -0.70 17.31 35.21
C GLY A 248 -2.08 17.55 34.57
N TYR A 249 -3.01 16.63 34.77
CA TYR A 249 -4.30 16.59 34.05
C TYR A 249 -5.07 17.92 34.01
N GLY A 250 -5.10 18.69 35.11
CA GLY A 250 -5.80 19.99 35.13
C GLY A 250 -5.21 21.01 34.16
N GLN A 251 -3.90 21.01 33.96
CA GLN A 251 -3.21 21.87 33.00
C GLN A 251 -3.29 21.29 31.58
N LEU A 252 -3.11 19.97 31.41
CA LEU A 252 -3.37 19.26 30.15
C LEU A 252 -4.76 19.63 29.62
N LYS A 253 -5.79 19.48 30.46
CA LYS A 253 -7.19 19.79 30.12
C LYS A 253 -7.35 21.22 29.58
N ARG A 254 -6.85 22.21 30.32
CA ARG A 254 -7.04 23.63 30.00
C ARG A 254 -6.18 24.12 28.85
N ARG A 255 -4.93 23.67 28.75
CA ARG A 255 -3.94 24.22 27.81
C ARG A 255 -3.87 23.46 26.50
N THR A 256 -4.21 22.17 26.48
CA THR A 256 -4.06 21.33 25.29
C THR A 256 -5.37 20.70 24.85
N LEU A 257 -6.08 20.00 25.75
CA LEU A 257 -7.27 19.22 25.38
C LEU A 257 -8.44 20.10 24.94
N ILE A 258 -8.85 21.08 25.74
CA ILE A 258 -9.97 21.98 25.40
C ILE A 258 -9.68 22.71 24.08
N PRO A 259 -8.51 23.37 23.90
CA PRO A 259 -8.17 24.00 22.61
C PRO A 259 -8.12 23.01 21.44
N ALA A 260 -7.75 21.76 21.67
CA ALA A 260 -7.76 20.73 20.63
C ALA A 260 -9.20 20.36 20.22
N ILE A 261 -10.09 20.15 21.19
CA ILE A 261 -11.50 19.84 20.94
C ILE A 261 -12.19 20.99 20.19
N GLU A 262 -12.01 22.23 20.66
CA GLU A 262 -12.56 23.43 20.00
C GLU A 262 -12.02 23.57 18.58
N GLY A 263 -10.71 23.35 18.39
CA GLY A 263 -10.08 23.39 17.06
C GLY A 263 -10.62 22.32 16.11
N ILE A 264 -10.93 21.11 16.61
CA ILE A 264 -11.57 20.06 15.80
C ILE A 264 -12.98 20.47 15.42
N ALA A 265 -13.78 20.96 16.37
CA ALA A 265 -15.15 21.38 16.11
C ALA A 265 -15.25 22.53 15.09
N GLU A 266 -14.28 23.45 15.06
CA GLU A 266 -14.23 24.54 14.08
C GLU A 266 -13.76 24.08 12.69
N ALA A 267 -12.80 23.16 12.62
CA ALA A 267 -12.07 22.86 11.38
C ALA A 267 -12.57 21.62 10.62
N SER A 268 -12.95 20.56 11.35
CA SER A 268 -13.29 19.25 10.81
C SER A 268 -14.77 19.15 10.50
N ARG A 269 -15.10 18.65 9.31
CA ARG A 269 -16.50 18.34 8.95
C ARG A 269 -16.80 16.87 9.16
N ARG A 270 -15.84 15.99 8.88
CA ARG A 270 -16.08 14.53 8.83
C ARG A 270 -15.93 13.81 10.16
N LEU A 271 -15.28 14.44 11.13
CA LEU A 271 -15.08 13.92 12.48
C LEU A 271 -15.54 15.01 13.44
N SER A 272 -16.58 14.73 14.22
CA SER A 272 -17.05 15.64 15.26
C SER A 272 -17.08 14.94 16.62
N ILE A 273 -16.68 15.66 17.65
CA ILE A 273 -16.75 15.19 19.05
C ILE A 273 -18.11 15.67 19.57
N THR A 274 -19.08 14.76 19.69
CA THR A 274 -20.44 15.10 20.12
C THR A 274 -20.53 15.29 21.62
N GLU A 275 -19.76 14.50 22.39
CA GLU A 275 -19.65 14.60 23.84
C GLU A 275 -18.26 14.17 24.29
N TRP A 276 -17.79 14.70 25.43
CA TRP A 276 -16.65 14.12 26.13
C TRP A 276 -16.81 14.22 27.64
N SER A 277 -16.28 13.25 28.37
CA SER A 277 -16.37 13.18 29.83
C SER A 277 -15.12 12.59 30.48
N GLU A 278 -14.95 12.84 31.77
CA GLU A 278 -13.83 12.34 32.56
C GLU A 278 -14.19 10.98 33.19
N VAL A 279 -13.37 9.96 32.93
CA VAL A 279 -13.53 8.64 33.55
C VAL A 279 -12.63 8.55 34.77
N ARG A 280 -13.25 8.43 35.95
CA ARG A 280 -12.53 8.34 37.23
C ARG A 280 -12.05 6.91 37.50
N GLY A 281 -10.81 6.79 37.94
CA GLY A 281 -10.21 5.52 38.37
C GLY A 281 -10.64 5.11 39.78
N LYS A 282 -10.25 3.88 40.16
CA LYS A 282 -10.45 3.33 41.50
C LYS A 282 -9.24 3.71 42.36
N GLY A 283 -9.36 4.71 43.23
CA GLY A 283 -8.27 5.15 44.10
C GLY A 283 -8.65 6.30 45.04
N ARG A 284 -7.81 6.58 46.04
CA ARG A 284 -8.01 7.71 46.96
C ARG A 284 -8.00 9.02 46.18
N GLY A 285 -9.07 9.81 46.30
CA GLY A 285 -9.27 11.04 45.54
C GLY A 285 -9.87 10.85 44.14
N ALA A 286 -10.17 9.61 43.74
CA ALA A 286 -10.79 9.26 42.45
C ALA A 286 -10.15 10.01 41.26
N PRO A 287 -8.84 9.80 41.02
CA PRO A 287 -8.12 10.51 39.96
C PRO A 287 -8.73 10.21 38.59
N ILE A 288 -8.58 11.14 37.66
CA ILE A 288 -9.03 10.92 36.27
C ILE A 288 -8.08 9.91 35.63
N ALA A 289 -8.60 8.75 35.25
CA ALA A 289 -7.83 7.68 34.64
C ALA A 289 -7.86 7.75 33.12
N ALA A 290 -8.99 8.18 32.55
CA ALA A 290 -9.17 8.30 31.11
C ALA A 290 -10.12 9.46 30.76
N VAL A 291 -10.10 9.88 29.50
CA VAL A 291 -11.08 10.78 28.90
C VAL A 291 -11.90 9.98 27.89
N ARG A 292 -13.22 10.01 28.04
CA ARG A 292 -14.17 9.38 27.13
C ARG A 292 -14.60 10.39 26.08
N PHE A 293 -14.48 10.04 24.82
CA PHE A 293 -14.98 10.81 23.68
C PHE A 293 -16.11 10.06 23.01
N ALA A 294 -17.25 10.70 22.81
CA ALA A 294 -18.26 10.28 21.83
C ALA A 294 -17.94 11.00 20.51
N VAL A 295 -17.63 10.24 19.47
CA VAL A 295 -17.18 10.76 18.18
C VAL A 295 -18.13 10.28 17.09
N HIS A 296 -18.65 11.23 16.32
CA HIS A 296 -19.38 10.95 15.09
C HIS A 296 -18.45 11.01 13.89
N TYR A 297 -18.46 9.97 13.07
CA TYR A 297 -17.79 9.95 11.78
C TYR A 297 -18.81 10.07 10.66
N ASP A 298 -18.70 11.12 9.86
CA ASP A 298 -19.52 11.21 8.65
C ASP A 298 -19.11 10.11 7.65
N PRO A 299 -20.09 9.56 6.91
CA PRO A 299 -19.80 8.68 5.81
C PRO A 299 -18.78 9.28 4.87
N LEU A 300 -17.75 8.50 4.51
CA LEU A 300 -16.92 8.89 3.38
C LEU A 300 -17.86 9.09 2.20
N LEU A 301 -17.84 10.28 1.61
CA LEU A 301 -18.42 10.44 0.29
C LEU A 301 -17.50 9.58 -0.57
N GLU A 302 -17.98 8.41 -0.99
CA GLU A 302 -17.29 7.72 -2.06
C GLU A 302 -17.30 8.71 -3.21
N PRO A 303 -16.14 9.15 -3.73
CA PRO A 303 -16.14 10.01 -4.89
C PRO A 303 -16.94 9.26 -5.95
N GLU A 304 -17.99 9.89 -6.50
CA GLU A 304 -18.65 9.35 -7.70
C GLU A 304 -17.52 9.03 -8.66
N ILE A 305 -17.30 7.73 -8.91
CA ILE A 305 -16.23 7.27 -9.78
C ILE A 305 -16.54 7.93 -11.11
N ASN A 306 -15.81 9.00 -11.45
CA ASN A 306 -16.03 9.73 -12.67
C ASN A 306 -15.82 8.72 -13.81
N PRO A 307 -16.87 8.32 -14.55
CA PRO A 307 -16.77 7.24 -15.53
C PRO A 307 -15.85 7.61 -16.72
N GLY A 308 -15.34 8.85 -16.74
CA GLY A 308 -14.42 9.37 -17.76
C GLY A 308 -12.92 9.14 -17.51
N ILE A 309 -12.48 8.41 -16.47
CA ILE A 309 -11.09 7.92 -16.43
C ILE A 309 -10.99 6.76 -17.43
N PRO A 310 -10.20 6.86 -18.51
CA PRO A 310 -10.21 5.85 -19.56
C PRO A 310 -9.87 4.46 -19.00
N GLU A 311 -10.70 3.46 -19.34
CA GLU A 311 -10.60 2.05 -18.92
C GLU A 311 -9.19 1.46 -19.07
N ARG A 312 -8.38 2.02 -19.98
CA ARG A 312 -7.01 1.61 -20.26
C ARG A 312 -6.05 1.69 -19.06
N ASP A 313 -6.23 2.66 -18.17
CA ASP A 313 -5.42 2.75 -16.93
C ASP A 313 -5.95 1.86 -15.81
N ASN A 314 -7.24 1.51 -15.83
CA ASN A 314 -7.80 0.54 -14.89
C ASN A 314 -7.34 -0.89 -15.23
N CYS A 315 -7.27 -1.26 -16.51
CA CYS A 315 -6.81 -2.59 -16.92
C CYS A 315 -5.37 -2.89 -16.47
N LYS A 316 -4.44 -1.94 -16.63
CA LYS A 316 -3.04 -2.06 -16.15
C LYS A 316 -2.94 -2.20 -14.63
N ARG A 317 -3.83 -1.54 -13.89
CA ARG A 317 -3.90 -1.60 -12.42
C ARG A 317 -4.54 -2.90 -11.94
N GLU A 318 -5.47 -3.46 -12.70
CA GLU A 318 -6.06 -4.78 -12.43
C GLU A 318 -5.06 -5.90 -12.65
N LEU A 319 -4.25 -5.85 -13.71
CA LEU A 319 -3.17 -6.81 -13.95
C LEU A 319 -2.11 -6.76 -12.85
N ALA A 320 -1.70 -5.57 -12.40
CA ALA A 320 -0.83 -5.43 -11.23
C ALA A 320 -1.49 -5.96 -9.95
N ALA A 321 -2.82 -5.93 -9.84
CA ALA A 321 -3.53 -6.48 -8.71
C ALA A 321 -3.61 -7.99 -8.68
N ILE A 322 -3.88 -8.59 -9.84
CA ILE A 322 -3.84 -10.03 -10.05
C ILE A 322 -2.42 -10.55 -9.80
N ALA A 323 -1.39 -9.85 -10.27
CA ALA A 323 0.00 -10.24 -10.05
C ALA A 323 0.39 -10.26 -8.55
N ILE A 324 0.03 -9.23 -7.78
CA ILE A 324 0.26 -9.24 -6.33
C ILE A 324 -0.53 -10.34 -5.65
N HIS A 325 -1.76 -10.60 -6.08
CA HIS A 325 -2.51 -11.73 -5.54
C HIS A 325 -1.74 -13.02 -5.78
N ALA A 326 -1.26 -13.24 -7.00
CA ALA A 326 -0.41 -14.38 -7.31
C ALA A 326 0.91 -14.39 -6.49
N MET A 327 1.42 -13.23 -6.05
CA MET A 327 2.59 -13.15 -5.16
C MET A 327 2.26 -13.45 -3.69
N HIS A 328 1.22 -12.85 -3.16
CA HIS A 328 0.84 -12.89 -1.74
C HIS A 328 -0.18 -13.97 -1.41
N ASP A 329 -0.71 -14.68 -2.42
CA ASP A 329 -1.43 -15.94 -2.25
C ASP A 329 -0.54 -16.86 -1.45
N ILE A 330 -1.04 -17.19 -0.25
CA ILE A 330 -0.41 -17.86 0.88
C ILE A 330 0.83 -18.60 0.40
N ASP A 331 1.96 -17.91 0.37
CA ASP A 331 3.22 -18.57 0.09
C ASP A 331 3.58 -19.32 1.38
N PRO A 332 3.58 -20.66 1.36
CA PRO A 332 3.80 -21.42 2.58
C PRO A 332 5.27 -21.38 3.01
N ILE A 333 6.16 -20.90 2.14
CA ILE A 333 7.62 -20.92 2.31
C ILE A 333 8.10 -19.56 2.77
N HIS A 334 7.73 -18.51 2.04
CA HIS A 334 8.32 -17.18 2.22
C HIS A 334 7.37 -16.26 2.99
N PRO A 335 7.86 -15.55 4.02
CA PRO A 335 7.05 -14.57 4.73
C PRO A 335 6.74 -13.33 3.86
N ASN A 336 5.57 -12.71 4.09
CA ASN A 336 5.04 -11.60 3.29
C ASN A 336 6.01 -10.42 3.09
N TYR A 337 6.92 -10.16 4.04
CA TYR A 337 7.88 -9.06 3.94
C TYR A 337 8.94 -9.26 2.85
N ARG A 338 9.09 -10.47 2.30
CA ARG A 338 10.02 -10.79 1.19
C ARG A 338 9.42 -10.55 -0.19
N PHE A 339 8.14 -10.18 -0.26
CA PHE A 339 7.46 -9.91 -1.52
C PHE A 339 7.42 -8.40 -1.82
N PRO A 340 7.60 -8.00 -3.09
CA PRO A 340 7.37 -6.63 -3.52
C PRO A 340 5.88 -6.25 -3.43
N THR A 341 5.63 -4.95 -3.52
CA THR A 341 4.30 -4.33 -3.43
C THR A 341 3.71 -4.05 -4.83
N ALA A 342 2.47 -3.52 -4.88
CA ALA A 342 1.81 -3.16 -6.15
C ALA A 342 2.57 -2.14 -6.97
N PRO A 343 3.00 -1.04 -6.33
CA PRO A 343 3.77 -0.03 -7.01
C PRO A 343 5.06 -0.61 -7.61
N ASP A 344 5.70 -1.56 -6.93
CA ASP A 344 6.95 -2.17 -7.38
C ASP A 344 6.76 -2.97 -8.68
N LEU A 345 5.72 -3.82 -8.73
CA LEU A 345 5.34 -4.52 -9.97
C LEU A 345 4.95 -3.54 -11.08
N GLY A 346 4.22 -2.47 -10.75
CA GLY A 346 3.87 -1.42 -11.70
C GLY A 346 5.09 -0.67 -12.26
N ARG A 347 6.15 -0.49 -11.47
CA ARG A 347 7.44 0.07 -11.94
C ARG A 347 8.11 -0.88 -12.92
N ILE A 348 8.18 -2.17 -12.61
CA ILE A 348 8.78 -3.17 -13.50
C ILE A 348 8.01 -3.28 -14.82
N ALA A 349 6.68 -3.28 -14.79
CA ALA A 349 5.88 -3.24 -16.03
C ALA A 349 6.21 -2.02 -16.91
N ARG A 350 6.46 -0.85 -16.30
CA ARG A 350 6.86 0.35 -17.05
C ARG A 350 8.26 0.25 -17.61
N MET A 351 9.21 -0.21 -16.80
CA MET A 351 10.58 -0.47 -17.24
C MET A 351 10.62 -1.48 -18.41
N GLN A 352 9.82 -2.55 -18.33
CA GLN A 352 9.66 -3.50 -19.43
C GLN A 352 9.05 -2.86 -20.67
N ALA A 353 8.05 -1.99 -20.50
CA ALA A 353 7.45 -1.27 -21.63
C ALA A 353 8.45 -0.31 -22.30
N GLU A 354 9.38 0.28 -21.54
CA GLU A 354 10.44 1.13 -22.07
C GLU A 354 11.48 0.31 -22.86
N ILE A 355 11.82 -0.90 -22.39
CA ILE A 355 12.85 -1.76 -23.01
C ILE A 355 12.31 -2.55 -24.21
N TYR A 356 11.12 -3.14 -24.08
CA TYR A 356 10.55 -4.07 -25.07
C TYR A 356 9.33 -3.51 -25.84
N GLY A 357 8.91 -2.28 -25.55
CA GLY A 357 7.76 -1.66 -26.20
C GLY A 357 6.43 -2.34 -25.85
N LYS A 358 5.71 -2.82 -26.89
CA LYS A 358 4.40 -3.48 -26.73
C LYS A 358 4.50 -4.90 -26.17
N LYS A 359 5.63 -5.58 -26.34
CA LYS A 359 5.83 -6.95 -25.86
C LYS A 359 6.16 -6.92 -24.36
N ARG A 360 5.14 -7.00 -23.52
CA ARG A 360 5.27 -6.95 -22.06
C ARG A 360 5.26 -8.36 -21.50
N ILE A 361 6.16 -8.63 -20.55
CA ILE A 361 6.12 -9.87 -19.79
C ILE A 361 4.93 -9.78 -18.84
N ASN A 362 4.13 -10.84 -18.81
CA ASN A 362 3.00 -10.93 -17.90
C ASN A 362 3.46 -10.75 -16.43
N LEU A 363 2.87 -9.81 -15.71
CA LEU A 363 3.25 -9.52 -14.31
C LEU A 363 3.03 -10.72 -13.38
N ALA A 364 2.09 -11.61 -13.68
CA ALA A 364 1.91 -12.86 -12.94
C ALA A 364 3.09 -13.83 -13.15
N VAL A 365 3.68 -13.84 -14.35
CA VAL A 365 4.90 -14.61 -14.62
C VAL A 365 6.07 -14.02 -13.83
N MET A 366 6.28 -12.70 -13.85
CA MET A 366 7.32 -12.04 -13.04
C MET A 366 7.17 -12.35 -11.55
N SER A 367 5.93 -12.38 -11.08
CA SER A 367 5.57 -12.73 -9.70
C SER A 367 5.98 -14.16 -9.33
N LEU A 368 5.75 -15.12 -10.22
CA LEU A 368 6.15 -16.50 -10.07
C LEU A 368 7.67 -16.68 -10.15
N LEU A 369 8.33 -16.00 -11.09
CA LEU A 369 9.79 -16.03 -11.23
C LEU A 369 10.49 -15.46 -10.00
N TRP A 370 9.91 -14.46 -9.34
CA TRP A 370 10.40 -13.96 -8.06
C TRP A 370 10.34 -15.03 -6.97
N LYS A 371 9.24 -15.79 -6.89
CA LYS A 371 9.13 -16.92 -5.95
C LYS A 371 10.24 -17.95 -6.19
N PHE A 372 10.52 -18.30 -7.45
CA PHE A 372 11.65 -19.19 -7.76
C PHE A 372 13.00 -18.58 -7.39
N ALA A 373 13.19 -17.27 -7.57
CA ALA A 373 14.41 -16.61 -7.14
C ALA A 373 14.59 -16.67 -5.61
N LEU A 374 13.50 -16.52 -4.85
CA LEU A 374 13.51 -16.69 -3.39
C LEU A 374 13.77 -18.15 -2.98
N ASP A 375 13.17 -19.12 -3.69
CA ASP A 375 13.42 -20.55 -3.47
C ASP A 375 14.90 -20.89 -3.70
N GLU A 376 15.52 -20.40 -4.80
CA GLU A 376 16.96 -20.55 -5.04
C GLU A 376 17.79 -19.94 -3.91
N ALA A 377 17.43 -18.73 -3.49
CA ALA A 377 18.13 -18.01 -2.43
C ALA A 377 18.11 -18.75 -1.10
N TYR A 378 16.98 -19.39 -0.77
CA TYR A 378 16.78 -20.05 0.51
C TYR A 378 17.30 -21.50 0.52
N CYS A 379 17.10 -22.24 -0.57
CA CYS A 379 17.56 -23.63 -0.70
C CYS A 379 19.06 -23.72 -1.03
N GLY A 380 19.68 -22.65 -1.53
CA GLY A 380 21.07 -22.65 -2.02
C GLY A 380 21.28 -23.47 -3.30
N ALA A 381 20.20 -24.00 -3.88
CA ALA A 381 20.23 -24.72 -5.15
C ALA A 381 19.97 -23.74 -6.29
N THR A 382 20.96 -23.53 -7.16
CA THR A 382 20.77 -22.78 -8.40
C THR A 382 19.86 -23.57 -9.35
N LEU A 383 18.62 -23.11 -9.52
CA LEU A 383 17.66 -23.74 -10.43
C LEU A 383 18.04 -23.47 -11.90
N SER A 384 18.72 -22.36 -12.18
CA SER A 384 19.32 -22.11 -13.50
C SER A 384 20.81 -22.52 -13.56
N ASN A 385 21.24 -23.08 -14.70
CA ASN A 385 22.64 -23.42 -14.98
C ASN A 385 23.50 -22.21 -15.41
N ALA A 386 23.06 -20.98 -15.14
CA ALA A 386 23.78 -19.81 -15.64
C ALA A 386 25.13 -19.66 -14.94
N LYS A 387 26.20 -19.71 -15.73
CA LYS A 387 27.60 -19.60 -15.29
C LYS A 387 28.12 -18.16 -15.38
N ASP A 388 27.26 -17.16 -15.52
CA ASP A 388 27.72 -15.78 -15.71
C ASP A 388 28.04 -15.11 -14.36
N PRO A 389 29.33 -14.82 -14.06
CA PRO A 389 29.73 -14.22 -12.79
C PRO A 389 29.29 -12.75 -12.64
N SER A 390 28.90 -12.07 -13.73
CA SER A 390 28.50 -10.66 -13.68
C SER A 390 27.17 -10.44 -12.93
N VAL A 391 26.34 -11.47 -12.83
CA VAL A 391 25.01 -11.43 -12.21
C VAL A 391 24.93 -12.16 -10.86
N GLU A 392 25.99 -12.84 -10.42
CA GLU A 392 25.98 -13.59 -9.13
C GLU A 392 25.61 -12.73 -7.92
N HIS A 393 25.85 -11.41 -7.99
CA HIS A 393 25.62 -10.46 -6.90
C HIS A 393 24.14 -10.16 -6.58
N ILE A 394 23.19 -10.71 -7.32
CA ILE A 394 21.74 -10.47 -7.15
C ILE A 394 20.89 -11.76 -7.18
N TYR A 395 21.51 -12.94 -7.18
CA TYR A 395 20.84 -14.23 -7.06
C TYR A 395 21.34 -14.98 -5.82
N GLY A 396 20.70 -16.10 -5.46
CA GLY A 396 21.15 -16.95 -4.37
C GLY A 396 21.24 -16.22 -3.02
N SER A 397 22.31 -16.46 -2.27
CA SER A 397 22.57 -15.81 -0.97
C SER A 397 22.76 -14.29 -1.09
N ALA A 398 23.23 -13.78 -2.22
CA ALA A 398 23.37 -12.35 -2.45
C ALA A 398 22.00 -11.66 -2.53
N LEU A 399 21.01 -12.31 -3.15
CA LEU A 399 19.63 -11.83 -3.15
C LEU A 399 19.05 -11.77 -1.72
N GLN A 400 19.30 -12.80 -0.92
CA GLN A 400 18.86 -12.82 0.48
C GLN A 400 19.48 -11.66 1.27
N ASN A 401 20.80 -11.46 1.15
CA ASN A 401 21.49 -10.35 1.79
C ASN A 401 20.92 -8.99 1.32
N LEU A 402 20.59 -8.86 0.02
CA LEU A 402 19.98 -7.64 -0.51
C LEU A 402 18.59 -7.38 0.07
N ILE A 403 17.76 -8.42 0.26
CA ILE A 403 16.45 -8.32 0.91
C ILE A 403 16.61 -7.91 2.38
N GLU A 404 17.55 -8.53 3.10
CA GLU A 404 17.75 -8.27 4.54
C GLU A 404 18.32 -6.87 4.79
N THR A 405 19.23 -6.39 3.94
CA THR A 405 19.89 -5.10 4.10
C THR A 405 19.11 -3.94 3.49
N ARG A 406 18.48 -4.13 2.32
CA ARG A 406 17.83 -3.05 1.55
C ARG A 406 16.32 -3.23 1.34
N GLY A 407 15.77 -4.36 1.78
CA GLY A 407 14.34 -4.66 1.67
C GLY A 407 13.95 -5.32 0.34
N ALA A 408 12.81 -6.01 0.35
CA ALA A 408 12.29 -6.76 -0.79
C ALA A 408 12.08 -5.90 -2.05
N ARG A 409 11.68 -4.63 -1.89
CA ARG A 409 11.47 -3.71 -3.01
C ARG A 409 12.74 -3.48 -3.83
N VAL A 410 13.83 -3.13 -3.16
CA VAL A 410 15.12 -2.83 -3.82
C VAL A 410 15.68 -4.10 -4.44
N ALA A 411 15.58 -5.22 -3.72
CA ALA A 411 16.01 -6.52 -4.20
C ALA A 411 15.22 -6.96 -5.45
N PHE A 412 13.90 -6.84 -5.42
CA PHE A 412 13.03 -7.16 -6.55
C PHE A 412 13.31 -6.28 -7.76
N ALA A 413 13.55 -4.98 -7.57
CA ALA A 413 13.88 -4.07 -8.65
C ALA A 413 15.21 -4.41 -9.32
N ALA A 414 16.25 -4.69 -8.52
CA ALA A 414 17.56 -5.09 -9.00
C ALA A 414 17.52 -6.43 -9.74
N TRP A 415 16.87 -7.43 -9.12
CA TRP A 415 16.67 -8.75 -9.71
C TRP A 415 15.87 -8.67 -11.01
N SER A 416 14.74 -7.95 -11.02
CA SER A 416 13.89 -7.85 -12.22
C SER A 416 14.63 -7.20 -13.38
N ARG A 417 15.43 -6.15 -13.12
CA ARG A 417 16.25 -5.50 -14.15
C ARG A 417 17.25 -6.46 -14.75
N ALA A 418 17.98 -7.19 -13.92
CA ALA A 418 18.94 -8.15 -14.43
C ALA A 418 18.28 -9.34 -15.12
N GLU A 419 17.10 -9.77 -14.67
CA GLU A 419 16.33 -10.79 -15.35
C GLU A 419 15.86 -10.29 -16.73
N ILE A 420 15.55 -9.00 -16.87
CA ILE A 420 15.25 -8.38 -18.16
C ILE A 420 16.50 -8.28 -19.06
N GLU A 421 17.63 -7.87 -18.51
CA GLU A 421 18.89 -7.78 -19.26
C GLU A 421 19.44 -9.17 -19.63
N GLN A 422 19.25 -10.15 -18.75
CA GLN A 422 19.72 -11.53 -18.85
C GLN A 422 18.62 -12.49 -18.35
N PRO A 423 17.72 -12.95 -19.23
CA PRO A 423 16.50 -13.70 -18.87
C PRO A 423 16.77 -15.13 -18.40
N ARG A 424 17.45 -15.28 -17.28
CA ARG A 424 17.91 -16.54 -16.71
C ARG A 424 16.75 -17.47 -16.29
N LEU A 425 15.94 -17.02 -15.34
CA LEU A 425 14.74 -17.71 -14.89
C LEU A 425 13.62 -17.64 -15.94
N MET A 426 13.53 -16.56 -16.70
CA MET A 426 12.60 -16.43 -17.82
C MET A 426 12.85 -17.50 -18.89
N LEU A 427 14.10 -17.71 -19.32
CA LEU A 427 14.46 -18.76 -20.26
C LEU A 427 14.27 -20.15 -19.65
N ALA A 428 14.63 -20.36 -18.38
CA ALA A 428 14.40 -21.62 -17.70
C ALA A 428 12.91 -21.98 -17.63
N TYR A 429 12.06 -20.98 -17.34
CA TYR A 429 10.61 -21.10 -17.33
C TYR A 429 10.04 -21.40 -18.71
N ALA A 430 10.49 -20.67 -19.74
CA ALA A 430 10.06 -20.87 -21.13
C ALA A 430 10.46 -22.25 -21.69
N THR A 431 11.65 -22.75 -21.34
CA THR A 431 12.18 -24.02 -21.86
C THR A 431 11.65 -25.25 -21.13
N ARG A 432 11.15 -25.11 -19.89
CA ARG A 432 10.74 -26.26 -19.07
C ARG A 432 9.32 -26.12 -18.53
N ARG A 433 8.36 -26.41 -19.41
CA ARG A 433 6.90 -26.25 -19.21
C ARG A 433 6.32 -26.93 -17.96
N THR A 434 6.90 -28.02 -17.47
CA THR A 434 6.44 -28.78 -16.27
C THR A 434 7.27 -28.52 -15.01
N TRP A 435 8.27 -27.65 -15.10
CA TRP A 435 9.34 -27.57 -14.12
C TRP A 435 9.02 -26.68 -12.94
N GLY A 436 8.24 -25.60 -13.14
CA GLY A 436 7.90 -24.65 -12.08
C GLY A 436 7.18 -25.28 -10.88
N GLU A 437 6.10 -26.03 -11.14
CA GLU A 437 5.32 -26.69 -10.08
C GLU A 437 6.13 -27.80 -9.38
N SER A 438 6.81 -28.65 -10.17
CA SER A 438 7.53 -29.83 -9.65
C SER A 438 8.78 -29.45 -8.85
N GLN A 439 9.54 -28.43 -9.29
CA GLN A 439 10.67 -27.91 -8.52
C GLN A 439 10.24 -27.17 -7.27
N ARG A 440 9.14 -26.40 -7.33
CA ARG A 440 8.61 -25.74 -6.13
C ARG A 440 8.14 -26.77 -5.11
N GLN A 441 7.46 -27.83 -5.54
CA GLN A 441 7.10 -28.94 -4.67
C GLN A 441 8.33 -29.65 -4.10
N SER A 442 9.37 -29.86 -4.91
CA SER A 442 10.65 -30.43 -4.43
C SER A 442 11.36 -29.50 -3.44
N SER A 443 11.34 -28.19 -3.67
CA SER A 443 11.90 -27.18 -2.76
C SER A 443 11.11 -27.15 -1.45
N ILE A 444 9.77 -27.18 -1.50
CA ILE A 444 8.91 -27.33 -0.33
C ILE A 444 9.26 -28.61 0.44
N GLU A 445 9.47 -29.74 -0.26
CA GLU A 445 9.84 -31.00 0.37
C GLU A 445 11.27 -31.01 0.94
N GLN A 446 12.20 -30.29 0.32
CA GLN A 446 13.56 -30.11 0.83
C GLN A 446 13.55 -29.19 2.06
N LEU A 447 12.78 -28.11 2.04
CA LEU A 447 12.62 -27.22 3.17
C LEU A 447 11.92 -27.91 4.33
N LYS A 448 10.83 -28.67 4.09
CA LYS A 448 10.22 -29.54 5.11
C LYS A 448 11.19 -30.56 5.69
N ARG A 449 12.16 -31.06 4.89
CA ARG A 449 13.22 -31.96 5.36
C ARG A 449 14.29 -31.24 6.18
N ASN A 450 14.58 -29.98 5.84
CA ASN A 450 15.57 -29.14 6.52
C ASN A 450 15.01 -28.46 7.78
N GLU A 451 13.69 -28.24 7.88
CA GLU A 451 12.95 -27.65 9.02
C GLU A 451 12.78 -28.59 10.25
N ILE A 452 13.67 -29.56 10.44
CA ILE A 452 13.92 -30.10 11.80
C ILE A 452 14.72 -29.09 12.66
N VAL A 453 15.08 -27.92 12.11
CA VAL A 453 15.64 -26.80 12.87
C VAL A 453 14.75 -25.55 12.71
N ASP A 454 14.07 -25.21 13.81
CA ASP A 454 13.30 -23.98 14.13
C ASP A 454 11.97 -23.66 13.40
N GLY A 455 10.86 -24.15 13.99
CA GLY A 455 9.89 -23.21 14.58
C GLY A 455 8.56 -22.92 13.88
N TYR A 456 8.29 -23.39 12.65
CA TYR A 456 6.98 -23.18 11.99
C TYR A 456 6.32 -24.49 11.57
N LYS A 457 5.05 -24.69 11.94
CA LYS A 457 4.24 -25.85 11.52
C LYS A 457 2.97 -25.36 10.82
N PRO A 458 2.86 -25.43 9.49
CA PRO A 458 1.61 -25.13 8.80
C PRO A 458 0.52 -26.15 9.19
N THR A 459 -0.73 -25.69 9.27
CA THR A 459 -1.87 -26.53 9.67
C THR A 459 -2.35 -27.40 8.50
N PRO A 460 -2.88 -28.62 8.76
CA PRO A 460 -3.32 -29.55 7.71
C PRO A 460 -4.34 -28.98 6.71
N GLN A 461 -5.07 -27.93 7.11
CA GLN A 461 -6.08 -27.27 6.29
C GLN A 461 -5.46 -26.44 5.15
N GLN A 462 -4.23 -25.96 5.29
CA GLN A 462 -3.49 -25.21 4.26
C GLN A 462 -2.96 -26.11 3.14
N ILE A 463 -2.97 -27.44 3.32
CA ILE A 463 -2.41 -28.42 2.38
C ILE A 463 -3.48 -28.92 1.39
N GLY A 464 -4.76 -28.87 1.78
CA GLY A 464 -5.88 -29.38 0.97
C GLY A 464 -6.26 -28.47 -0.20
N ASP A 465 -6.15 -27.16 -0.03
CA ASP A 465 -6.69 -26.19 -0.99
C ASP A 465 -5.74 -25.88 -2.17
N ALA A 466 -4.45 -26.23 -2.05
CA ALA A 466 -3.44 -25.97 -3.08
C ALA A 466 -3.45 -26.99 -4.24
N ALA A 467 -4.17 -28.12 -4.11
CA ALA A 467 -4.12 -29.23 -5.05
C ALA A 467 -5.19 -29.21 -6.15
N VAL A 468 -6.01 -28.15 -6.26
CA VAL A 468 -7.13 -28.09 -7.21
C VAL A 468 -7.12 -26.78 -8.02
N LEU A 469 -6.15 -26.63 -8.92
CA LEU A 469 -6.22 -25.68 -10.04
C LEU A 469 -5.61 -26.34 -11.29
N SER A 470 -6.49 -26.80 -12.19
CA SER A 470 -6.16 -27.57 -13.40
C SER A 470 -6.03 -26.72 -14.67
N ASP A 471 -4.98 -27.01 -15.44
CA ASP A 471 -4.86 -27.27 -16.89
C ASP A 471 -5.40 -26.35 -18.01
N ASP A 472 -6.09 -25.24 -17.76
CA ASP A 472 -6.57 -24.38 -18.87
C ASP A 472 -5.99 -22.95 -18.83
N VAL A 473 -4.72 -22.79 -19.22
CA VAL A 473 -4.13 -21.48 -19.55
C VAL A 473 -3.60 -21.52 -20.99
N ASP A 474 -4.15 -20.66 -21.86
CA ASP A 474 -3.68 -20.43 -23.22
C ASP A 474 -2.41 -19.56 -23.20
N TRP A 475 -1.32 -20.10 -23.74
CA TRP A 475 0.04 -19.53 -23.64
C TRP A 475 0.40 -18.59 -24.79
N SER A 476 -0.52 -18.34 -25.74
CA SER A 476 -0.39 -17.21 -26.66
C SER A 476 -0.33 -15.84 -25.93
N GLN A 477 -0.66 -15.82 -24.64
CA GLN A 477 -0.66 -14.63 -23.75
C GLN A 477 0.66 -14.36 -23.01
N LEU A 478 1.78 -14.96 -23.40
CA LEU A 478 3.09 -14.67 -22.77
C LEU A 478 3.51 -13.19 -22.97
N TYR A 479 2.95 -12.59 -24.01
CA TYR A 479 2.94 -11.15 -24.27
C TYR A 479 1.48 -10.67 -24.29
N ASP A 480 1.20 -9.49 -23.73
CA ASP A 480 -0.06 -8.78 -23.99
C ASP A 480 -0.08 -8.40 -25.48
N ASP A 481 -0.71 -9.23 -26.32
CA ASP A 481 -0.87 -8.93 -27.75
C ASP A 481 -2.05 -7.97 -27.92
N ASP A 482 -1.77 -6.67 -27.86
CA ASP A 482 -2.72 -5.57 -28.10
C ASP A 482 -3.18 -5.49 -29.59
N ASN A 483 -2.98 -6.53 -30.40
CA ASN A 483 -3.37 -6.60 -31.81
C ASN A 483 -4.83 -7.08 -31.97
N ALA A 484 -5.77 -6.35 -31.35
CA ALA A 484 -7.20 -6.44 -31.66
C ALA A 484 -7.64 -5.44 -32.75
N ASP A 485 -6.69 -4.83 -33.47
CA ASP A 485 -6.96 -4.05 -34.68
C ASP A 485 -6.75 -4.99 -35.86
N GLY A 486 -7.85 -5.55 -36.39
CA GLY A 486 -7.87 -6.61 -37.41
C GLY A 486 -7.07 -6.30 -38.68
N ASN A 487 -5.77 -6.61 -38.65
CA ASN A 487 -4.92 -6.70 -39.83
C ASN A 487 -4.73 -8.18 -40.19
N PRO A 488 -5.27 -8.67 -41.32
CA PRO A 488 -5.24 -10.09 -41.68
C PRO A 488 -3.87 -10.59 -42.18
N ASP A 489 -2.86 -9.72 -42.33
CA ASP A 489 -1.55 -10.11 -42.84
C ASP A 489 -0.57 -10.43 -41.70
N GLY A 490 -0.76 -11.60 -41.09
CA GLY A 490 0.19 -12.19 -40.15
C GLY A 490 1.44 -12.70 -40.88
N TYR A 491 2.57 -12.02 -40.71
CA TYR A 491 3.89 -12.57 -41.07
C TYR A 491 4.24 -13.73 -40.13
N VAL A 492 4.41 -14.92 -40.72
CA VAL A 492 4.98 -16.09 -40.05
C VAL A 492 6.50 -15.93 -40.04
N TYR A 493 7.09 -15.92 -38.84
CA TYR A 493 8.54 -15.90 -38.67
C TYR A 493 9.15 -17.22 -39.17
N ASN A 494 9.98 -17.16 -40.21
CA ASN A 494 10.78 -18.27 -40.70
C ASN A 494 12.20 -18.15 -40.12
N PRO A 495 12.68 -19.11 -39.31
CA PRO A 495 14.01 -19.03 -38.69
C PRO A 495 15.19 -19.16 -39.67
N ASP A 496 14.94 -19.33 -40.96
CA ASP A 496 15.95 -19.49 -42.02
C ASP A 496 16.13 -18.23 -42.89
N ASP A 497 15.49 -17.10 -42.57
CA ASP A 497 15.71 -15.85 -43.30
C ASP A 497 17.06 -15.24 -42.88
N GLU A 498 18.11 -15.53 -43.68
CA GLU A 498 19.42 -14.91 -43.58
C GLU A 498 19.29 -13.38 -43.81
N ILE A 499 19.65 -12.61 -42.78
CA ILE A 499 19.75 -11.16 -42.87
C ILE A 499 21.02 -10.83 -43.67
N GLU A 500 20.87 -10.61 -44.97
CA GLU A 500 21.91 -9.96 -45.78
C GLU A 500 22.05 -8.50 -45.31
N CYS A 501 23.17 -8.20 -44.66
CA CYS A 501 23.58 -6.82 -44.37
C CYS A 501 24.10 -6.18 -45.66
N GLU A 502 23.27 -5.41 -46.34
CA GLU A 502 23.74 -4.44 -47.34
C GLU A 502 24.47 -3.29 -46.61
N THR A 503 25.80 -3.32 -46.69
CA THR A 503 26.66 -2.18 -46.41
C THR A 503 26.66 -1.24 -47.61
N ASP A 504 25.95 -0.11 -47.51
CA ASP A 504 26.13 1.01 -48.42
C ASP A 504 27.10 2.05 -47.83
N HIS A 505 28.21 2.20 -48.54
CA HIS A 505 29.16 3.30 -48.44
C HIS A 505 28.81 4.40 -49.46
N ALA A 506 29.26 5.62 -49.15
CA ALA A 506 29.32 6.87 -49.94
C ALA A 506 28.13 7.82 -49.70
N LEU A 507 28.29 9.09 -49.30
CA LEU A 507 29.40 10.06 -49.35
C LEU A 507 29.33 11.00 -48.14
#